data_AF-A0AAW9W928-F1
#
_entry.id   AF-A0AAW9W928-F1
#
_cell.length_a   1.000
_cell.length_b   1.000
_cell.length_c   1.000
_cell.angle_alpha   90.00
_cell.angle_beta   90.00
_cell.angle_gamma   90.00
#
_symmetry.space_group_name_H-M   'P 1'
#
loop_
_entity.id
_entity.type
_entity.pdbx_description
1 polymer ?
#
loop_
_entity_poly.entity_id
_entity_poly.type
_entity_poly.pdbx_seq_one_letter_code
_entity_poly.pdbx_strand_id
1 'polypeptide(L)' 'MNEIFNFHGQEVRTLTIDDEPWFVGKDVADILGYANSRKAIFDHVDDDDKTDGVTIRDAMGRN' A
#
# COMPACT_ATOMS: atom_id res chain seq x y z
N MET A 1 9.63 15.76 1.37
CA MET A 1 8.35 16.38 1.75
C MET A 1 7.29 15.39 1.29
N ASN A 2 6.52 14.76 2.18
CA ASN A 2 5.49 13.81 1.74
C ASN A 2 4.33 14.63 1.16
N GLU A 3 4.02 14.41 -0.10
CA GLU A 3 2.84 14.97 -0.73
C GLU A 3 1.60 14.19 -0.25
N ILE A 4 0.45 14.86 -0.19
CA ILE A 4 -0.82 14.23 0.17
C ILE A 4 -1.65 14.20 -1.11
N PHE A 5 -1.96 13.00 -1.60
CA PHE A 5 -2.85 12.83 -2.74
C PHE A 5 -4.29 12.67 -2.23
N ASN A 6 -5.24 13.38 -2.82
CA ASN A 6 -6.66 13.30 -2.44
C ASN A 6 -7.50 12.75 -3.60
N PHE A 7 -8.20 11.65 -3.35
CA PHE A 7 -9.14 11.05 -4.28
C PHE A 7 -10.57 11.14 -3.72
N HIS A 8 -11.39 12.05 -4.26
CA HIS A 8 -12.78 12.25 -3.84
C HIS A 8 -12.97 12.46 -2.33
N GLY A 9 -12.06 13.21 -1.68
CA GLY A 9 -12.09 13.45 -0.24
C GLY A 9 -11.41 12.35 0.59
N GLN A 10 -10.87 11.31 -0.05
CA GLN A 10 -10.12 10.24 0.60
C GLN A 10 -8.61 10.47 0.40
N GLU A 11 -7.88 10.54 1.50
CA GLU A 11 -6.43 10.79 1.47
C GLU A 11 -5.68 9.49 1.17
N VAL A 12 -4.77 9.55 0.20
CA VAL A 12 -3.82 8.50 -0.14
C VAL A 12 -2.43 8.99 0.26
N ARG A 13 -1.71 8.19 1.04
CA ARG A 13 -0.32 8.48 1.37
C ARG A 13 0.56 8.24 0.15
N THR A 14 1.44 9.21 -0.13
CA THR A 14 2.43 9.11 -1.21
C THR A 14 3.85 9.31 -0.70
N LEU A 15 4.79 8.75 -1.45
CA LEU A 15 6.24 8.86 -1.25
C LEU A 15 6.87 9.25 -2.58
N THR A 16 7.91 10.07 -2.54
CA THR A 16 8.76 10.31 -3.72
C THR A 16 10.01 9.47 -3.55
N ILE A 17 10.22 8.51 -4.46
CA ILE A 17 11.39 7.63 -4.49
C ILE A 17 12.00 7.76 -5.88
N ASP A 18 13.28 8.09 -5.96
CA ASP A 18 13.99 8.30 -7.23
C ASP A 18 13.28 9.29 -8.18
N ASP A 19 12.76 10.38 -7.62
CA ASP A 19 11.97 11.41 -8.31
C ASP A 19 10.64 10.93 -8.92
N GLU A 20 10.21 9.69 -8.61
CA GLU A 20 8.91 9.15 -9.01
C GLU A 20 7.92 9.12 -7.84
N PRO A 21 6.62 9.40 -8.09
CA PRO A 21 5.59 9.33 -7.06
C PRO A 21 5.08 7.89 -6.87
N TRP A 22 5.19 7.40 -5.64
CA TRP A 22 4.70 6.10 -5.19
C TRP A 22 3.50 6.25 -4.27
N PHE A 23 2.54 5.32 -4.39
CA PHE A 23 1.34 5.30 -3.55
C PHE A 23 1.40 4.14 -2.57
N VAL A 24 0.86 4.33 -1.37
CA VAL A 24 0.66 3.23 -0.44
C VAL A 24 -0.48 2.33 -0.94
N GLY A 25 -0.13 1.15 -1.47
CA GLY A 25 -1.10 0.23 -2.09
C GLY A 25 -2.26 -0.20 -1.17
N LYS A 26 -2.03 -0.23 0.16
CA LYS A 26 -3.12 -0.48 1.13
C LYS A 26 -4.19 0.62 1.07
N ASP A 27 -3.79 1.88 1.06
CA ASP A 27 -4.73 3.00 1.07
C ASP A 27 -5.51 3.04 -0.25
N VAL A 28 -4.81 2.81 -1.37
CA VAL A 28 -5.44 2.69 -2.69
C VAL A 28 -6.47 1.55 -2.70
N ALA A 29 -6.12 0.36 -2.20
CA ALA A 29 -7.03 -0.76 -2.17
C ALA A 29 -8.25 -0.53 -1.25
N ASP A 30 -8.05 0.12 -0.10
CA ASP A 30 -9.13 0.48 0.83
C ASP A 30 -10.09 1.50 0.18
N ILE A 31 -9.55 2.53 -0.48
CA ILE A 31 -10.31 3.58 -1.18
C ILE A 31 -11.10 3.04 -2.37
N LEU A 32 -10.55 2.06 -3.07
CA LEU A 32 -11.22 1.36 -4.17
C LEU A 32 -12.23 0.31 -3.67
N GLY A 33 -12.31 0.06 -2.36
CA GLY A 33 -13.29 -0.82 -1.75
C GLY A 33 -12.95 -2.31 -1.82
N TYR A 34 -11.68 -2.66 -2.00
CA TYR A 34 -11.28 -4.07 -1.94
C TYR A 34 -11.40 -4.62 -0.52
N ALA A 35 -12.17 -5.71 -0.37
CA ALA A 35 -12.36 -6.36 0.93
C ALA A 35 -11.06 -6.93 1.54
N ASN A 36 -10.07 -7.26 0.69
CA ASN A 36 -8.76 -7.73 1.11
C ASN A 36 -7.68 -7.01 0.31
N SER A 37 -7.15 -5.93 0.89
CA SER A 37 -6.11 -5.09 0.28
C SER A 37 -4.85 -5.88 -0.09
N ARG A 38 -4.45 -6.86 0.73
CA ARG A 38 -3.31 -7.72 0.41
C ARG A 38 -3.55 -8.52 -0.86
N LYS A 39 -4.73 -9.16 -0.98
CA LYS A 39 -5.08 -9.92 -2.19
C LYS A 39 -5.15 -9.01 -3.42
N ALA A 40 -5.77 -7.84 -3.29
CA ALA A 40 -5.87 -6.87 -4.38
C ALA A 40 -4.49 -6.44 -4.89
N ILE A 41 -3.53 -6.21 -3.99
CA ILE A 41 -2.14 -5.92 -4.35
C ILE A 41 -1.52 -7.12 -5.09
N PHE A 42 -1.68 -8.35 -4.58
CA PHE A 42 -1.13 -9.54 -5.25
C PHE A 42 -1.73 -9.79 -6.64
N ASP A 43 -3.03 -9.53 -6.83
CA ASP A 43 -3.76 -9.82 -8.06
C ASP A 43 -3.61 -8.72 -9.13
N HIS A 44 -3.27 -7.48 -8.74
CA HIS A 44 -3.32 -6.31 -9.64
C HIS A 44 -2.05 -5.47 -9.72
N VAL A 45 -1.05 -5.72 -8.87
CA VAL A 45 0.25 -5.05 -8.94
C VAL A 45 1.25 -5.97 -9.64
N ASP A 46 2.31 -5.45 -10.24
CA ASP A 46 3.39 -6.26 -10.82
C ASP A 46 4.32 -6.78 -9.71
N ASP A 47 4.98 -7.91 -9.92
CA ASP A 47 5.80 -8.54 -8.88
C ASP A 47 7.02 -7.71 -8.44
N ASP A 48 7.48 -6.77 -9.28
CA ASP A 48 8.56 -5.83 -8.96
C ASP A 48 8.10 -4.74 -7.97
N ASP A 49 6.84 -4.31 -8.09
CA ASP A 49 6.20 -3.31 -7.24
C ASP A 49 5.53 -3.92 -6.00
N LYS A 50 5.35 -5.25 -5.99
CA LYS A 50 4.98 -5.97 -4.78
C LYS A 50 6.20 -6.03 -3.89
N THR A 51 6.12 -5.40 -2.73
CA THR A 51 6.95 -5.87 -1.61
C THR A 51 6.58 -7.33 -1.39
N ASP A 52 7.51 -8.26 -1.69
CA ASP A 52 7.40 -9.68 -1.35
C ASP A 52 7.05 -9.69 0.13
N GLY A 53 5.77 -9.95 0.39
CA GLY A 53 5.14 -9.39 1.56
C GLY A 53 5.87 -9.95 2.75
N VAL A 54 6.75 -9.14 3.34
CA VAL A 54 7.21 -9.32 4.71
C VAL A 54 5.89 -9.20 5.44
N THR A 55 5.25 -10.36 5.63
CA THR A 55 4.54 -10.62 6.84
C THR A 55 5.56 -10.21 7.85
N ILE A 56 5.45 -8.98 8.35
CA ILE A 56 5.82 -8.71 9.71
C ILE A 56 4.90 -9.67 10.45
N ARG A 57 5.36 -10.93 10.52
CA ARG A 57 5.10 -11.79 11.63
C ARG A 57 5.75 -10.99 12.71
N ASP A 58 5.00 -10.08 13.29
CA ASP A 58 5.26 -9.72 14.66
C ASP A 58 5.34 -11.08 15.35
N ALA A 59 6.55 -11.56 15.55
CA ALA A 59 6.86 -12.53 16.58
C ALA A 59 6.73 -11.77 17.90
N MET A 60 5.60 -11.09 18.12
CA MET A 60 5.18 -10.64 19.42
C MET A 60 4.77 -11.93 20.10
N GLY A 61 5.73 -12.45 20.87
CA GLY A 61 5.66 -13.76 21.48
C GLY A 61 4.27 -14.00 22.08
N ARG A 62 3.66 -15.11 21.66
CA ARG A 62 2.81 -15.86 22.58
C ARG A 62 3.71 -16.27 23.75
N ASN A 63 3.61 -15.56 24.87
CA ASN A 63 3.77 -16.05 26.24
C ASN A 63 3.18 -15.00 27.19
#